data_AF-A0A2V8IEZ8-F1
#
_entry.id   AF-A0A2V8IEZ8-F1
#
_cell.length_a   1.000
_cell.length_b   1.000
_cell.length_c   1.000
_cell.angle_alpha   90.00
_cell.angle_beta   90.00
_cell.angle_gamma   90.00
#
_symmetry.space_group_name_H-M   'P 1'
#
loop_
_entity.id
_entity.type
_entity.pdbx_description
1 polymer ?
#
loop_
_entity_poly.entity_id
_entity_poly.type
_entity_poly.pdbx_seq_one_letter_code
_entity_poly.pdbx_strand_id
1 'polypeptide(L)'
;ASLIGPGKLEELSELVKAPPEVDSVVFDHELTTTQVRNIREATGVDVYDRPAIILEIFHRHARTKEAQLQVELARLQYLAPRERVVGAKERRGGGRGARGVSESFHELERRQVRDRISELQRELDAVHTEQVERRRRLHQCR
;
A
#
# COMPACT_ATOMS: atom_id res chain seq x y z
N ALA A 1 20.24 -3.10 -1.19
CA ALA A 1 20.47 -4.19 -2.16
C ALA A 1 19.23 -4.33 -3.02
N SER A 2 19.35 -4.25 -4.33
CA SER A 2 18.24 -4.54 -5.26
C SER A 2 18.04 -6.05 -5.32
N LEU A 3 16.77 -6.51 -5.28
CA LEU A 3 16.40 -7.93 -5.45
C LEU A 3 16.86 -8.46 -6.82
N ILE A 4 17.04 -7.54 -7.76
CA ILE A 4 17.42 -7.79 -9.15
C ILE A 4 18.73 -7.04 -9.42
N GLY A 5 19.70 -7.71 -10.05
CA GLY A 5 20.92 -7.07 -10.52
C GLY A 5 20.65 -6.12 -11.70
N PRO A 6 21.56 -5.18 -12.01
CA PRO A 6 21.37 -4.18 -13.07
C PRO A 6 21.10 -4.80 -14.45
N GLY A 7 21.82 -5.86 -14.83
CA GLY A 7 21.59 -6.52 -16.13
C GLY A 7 20.20 -7.15 -16.26
N LYS A 8 19.67 -7.73 -15.18
CA LYS A 8 18.30 -8.28 -15.18
C LYS A 8 17.23 -7.19 -15.21
N LEU A 9 17.53 -6.00 -14.68
CA LEU A 9 16.64 -4.85 -14.75
C LEU A 9 16.58 -4.28 -16.17
N GLU A 10 17.71 -4.26 -16.88
CA GLU A 10 17.78 -3.89 -18.30
C GLU A 10 16.99 -4.86 -19.17
N GLU A 11 17.21 -6.18 -19.00
CA GLU A 11 16.42 -7.22 -19.70
C GLU A 11 14.91 -7.03 -19.44
N LEU A 12 14.51 -6.76 -18.19
CA LEU A 12 13.11 -6.52 -17.84
C LEU A 12 12.56 -5.26 -18.54
N SER A 13 13.34 -4.18 -18.59
CA SER A 13 12.94 -2.93 -19.27
C SER A 13 12.75 -3.15 -20.77
N GLU A 14 13.63 -3.94 -21.41
CA GLU A 14 13.51 -4.31 -22.81
C GLU A 14 12.25 -5.15 -23.07
N LEU A 15 11.99 -6.15 -22.21
CA LEU A 15 10.79 -6.99 -22.31
C LEU A 15 9.49 -6.20 -22.16
N VAL A 16 9.46 -5.22 -21.25
CA VAL A 16 8.27 -4.36 -21.04
C VAL A 16 8.01 -3.43 -22.24
N LYS A 17 9.08 -2.96 -22.89
CA LYS A 17 8.99 -2.07 -24.07
C LYS A 17 8.74 -2.83 -25.38
N ALA A 18 9.05 -4.13 -25.41
CA ALA A 18 8.79 -4.97 -26.57
C ALA A 18 7.29 -5.24 -26.71
N PRO A 19 6.75 -5.35 -27.93
CA PRO A 19 5.36 -5.76 -28.14
C PRO A 19 5.12 -7.19 -27.63
N PRO A 20 3.95 -7.49 -27.04
CA PRO A 20 2.84 -6.57 -26.76
C PRO A 20 3.11 -5.62 -25.59
N GLU A 21 2.42 -4.49 -25.57
CA GLU A 21 2.52 -3.50 -24.48
C GLU A 21 2.17 -4.15 -23.14
N VAL A 22 3.06 -4.00 -22.16
CA VAL A 22 2.90 -4.54 -20.81
C VAL A 22 2.51 -3.41 -19.89
N ASP A 23 1.30 -3.44 -19.33
CA ASP A 23 0.83 -2.40 -18.41
C ASP A 23 1.43 -2.50 -17.00
N SER A 24 1.88 -3.70 -16.61
CA SER A 24 2.27 -3.97 -15.23
C SER A 24 3.22 -5.16 -15.08
N VAL A 25 4.09 -5.10 -14.08
CA VAL A 25 5.00 -6.18 -13.69
C VAL A 25 4.64 -6.68 -12.29
N VAL A 26 4.53 -7.99 -12.12
CA VAL A 26 4.22 -8.63 -10.83
C VAL A 26 5.44 -9.41 -10.33
N PHE A 27 5.80 -9.18 -9.06
CA PHE A 27 6.87 -9.90 -8.37
C PHE A 27 6.31 -10.85 -7.33
N ASP A 28 6.78 -12.09 -7.36
CA ASP A 28 6.41 -13.12 -6.38
C ASP A 28 7.11 -12.94 -5.01
N HIS A 29 7.87 -11.86 -4.82
CA HIS A 29 8.53 -11.56 -3.55
C HIS A 29 8.12 -10.18 -3.05
N GLU A 30 8.21 -9.97 -1.75
CA GLU A 30 8.02 -8.65 -1.18
C GLU A 30 9.16 -7.72 -1.62
N LEU A 31 8.78 -6.53 -2.10
CA LEU A 31 9.72 -5.52 -2.52
C LEU A 31 9.79 -4.41 -1.48
N THR A 32 11.00 -3.95 -1.17
CA THR A 32 11.18 -2.71 -0.42
C THR A 32 10.74 -1.50 -1.25
N THR A 33 10.36 -0.41 -0.60
CA THR A 33 9.90 0.79 -1.31
C THR A 33 10.92 1.34 -2.32
N THR A 34 12.22 1.25 -1.99
CA THR A 34 13.30 1.65 -2.91
C THR A 34 13.37 0.74 -4.14
N GLN A 35 13.17 -0.56 -3.98
CA GLN A 35 13.17 -1.51 -5.11
C GLN A 35 12.00 -1.24 -6.05
N VAL A 36 10.79 -1.07 -5.50
CA VAL A 36 9.60 -0.71 -6.29
C VAL A 36 9.84 0.56 -7.11
N ARG A 37 10.37 1.60 -6.48
CA ARG A 37 10.69 2.86 -7.19
C ARG A 37 11.68 2.63 -8.33
N ASN A 38 12.80 1.99 -8.05
CA ASN A 38 13.85 1.79 -9.04
C ASN A 38 13.36 0.96 -10.23
N ILE A 39 12.53 -0.07 -9.98
CA ILE A 39 11.94 -0.88 -11.05
C ILE A 39 10.96 -0.04 -11.86
N ARG A 40 10.03 0.67 -11.20
CA ARG A 40 9.05 1.55 -11.87
C ARG A 40 9.72 2.63 -12.71
N GLU A 41 10.81 3.22 -12.24
CA GLU A 41 11.59 4.22 -12.99
C GLU A 41 12.30 3.62 -14.21
N ALA A 42 12.74 2.36 -14.14
CA ALA A 42 13.41 1.68 -15.24
C ALA A 42 12.44 1.11 -16.29
N THR A 43 11.28 0.61 -15.87
CA THR A 43 10.30 -0.04 -16.75
C THR A 43 9.23 0.92 -17.26
N GLY A 44 8.91 1.98 -16.52
CA GLY A 44 7.87 2.95 -16.87
C GLY A 44 6.44 2.47 -16.61
N VAL A 45 6.26 1.29 -16.01
CA VAL A 45 4.96 0.63 -15.81
C VAL A 45 4.71 0.34 -14.34
N ASP A 46 3.47 0.01 -13.97
CA ASP A 46 3.14 -0.28 -12.58
C ASP A 46 3.78 -1.58 -12.09
N VAL A 47 4.17 -1.59 -10.81
CA VAL A 47 4.89 -2.71 -10.19
C VAL A 47 4.13 -3.17 -8.97
N TYR A 48 3.72 -4.44 -8.97
CA TYR A 48 3.04 -5.08 -7.86
C TYR A 48 3.93 -6.14 -7.23
N ASP A 49 3.93 -6.23 -5.90
CA ASP A 49 4.56 -7.31 -5.16
C ASP A 49 3.52 -8.27 -4.58
N ARG A 50 4.00 -9.39 -4.02
CA ARG A 50 3.13 -10.40 -3.43
C ARG A 50 2.12 -9.81 -2.42
N PRO A 51 2.50 -8.97 -1.44
CA PRO A 51 1.53 -8.34 -0.55
C PRO A 51 0.46 -7.50 -1.27
N ALA A 52 0.82 -6.73 -2.29
CA ALA A 52 -0.16 -5.94 -3.05
C ALA A 52 -1.22 -6.84 -3.72
N ILE A 53 -0.80 -7.94 -4.35
CA ILE A 53 -1.71 -8.89 -5.00
C ILE A 53 -2.60 -9.58 -3.96
N ILE A 54 -2.04 -9.99 -2.82
CA ILE A 54 -2.80 -10.62 -1.74
C ILE A 54 -3.88 -9.66 -1.22
N LEU A 55 -3.55 -8.40 -0.98
CA LEU A 55 -4.50 -7.39 -0.52
C LEU A 55 -5.61 -7.14 -1.54
N GLU A 56 -5.28 -7.10 -2.83
CA GLU A 56 -6.25 -6.95 -3.92
C GLU A 56 -7.21 -8.14 -4.00
N ILE A 57 -6.68 -9.37 -3.86
CA ILE A 57 -7.50 -10.58 -3.79
C ILE A 57 -8.43 -10.49 -2.57
N PHE A 58 -7.92 -10.17 -1.38
CA PHE A 58 -8.78 -10.07 -0.20
C PHE A 58 -9.83 -8.96 -0.33
N HIS A 59 -9.49 -7.84 -0.96
CA HIS A 59 -10.45 -6.76 -1.21
C HIS A 59 -11.63 -7.23 -2.06
N ARG A 60 -11.36 -8.00 -3.12
CA ARG A 60 -12.41 -8.58 -3.98
C ARG A 60 -13.30 -9.61 -3.25
N HIS A 61 -12.76 -10.29 -2.25
CA HIS A 61 -13.45 -11.36 -1.53
C HIS A 61 -14.06 -10.93 -0.18
N ALA A 62 -13.76 -9.72 0.31
CA ALA A 62 -14.27 -9.22 1.58
C ALA A 62 -15.78 -8.93 1.52
N ARG A 63 -16.60 -9.87 2.00
CA ARG A 63 -18.07 -9.76 2.01
C ARG A 63 -18.66 -9.28 3.33
N THR A 64 -17.99 -9.53 4.46
CA THR A 64 -18.47 -9.11 5.78
C THR A 64 -17.90 -7.75 6.15
N LYS A 65 -18.61 -7.00 7.00
CA LYS A 65 -18.12 -5.72 7.52
C LYS A 65 -16.75 -5.86 8.19
N GLU A 66 -16.55 -6.92 8.98
CA GLU A 66 -15.27 -7.22 9.62
C GLU A 66 -14.14 -7.44 8.59
N ALA A 67 -14.38 -8.26 7.57
CA ALA A 67 -13.38 -8.52 6.53
C ALA A 67 -13.04 -7.24 5.74
N GLN A 68 -14.05 -6.41 5.45
CA GLN A 68 -13.82 -5.13 4.77
C GLN A 68 -12.94 -4.19 5.61
N LEU A 69 -13.23 -4.05 6.91
CA LEU A 69 -12.43 -3.25 7.83
C LEU A 69 -10.99 -3.76 7.94
N GLN A 70 -10.80 -5.08 8.07
CA GLN A 70 -9.46 -5.69 8.13
C GLN A 70 -8.65 -5.46 6.86
N VAL A 71 -9.27 -5.63 5.69
CA VAL A 71 -8.58 -5.44 4.41
C VAL A 71 -8.25 -3.97 4.17
N GLU A 72 -9.15 -3.06 4.50
CA GLU A 72 -8.90 -1.62 4.38
C GLU A 72 -7.76 -1.18 5.31
N LEU A 73 -7.78 -1.65 6.56
CA LEU A 73 -6.71 -1.40 7.52
C LEU A 73 -5.35 -1.91 7.00
N ALA A 74 -5.30 -3.15 6.52
CA ALA A 74 -4.09 -3.76 5.99
C ALA A 74 -3.58 -3.01 4.74
N ARG A 75 -4.49 -2.56 3.86
CA ARG A 75 -4.15 -1.76 2.68
C ARG A 75 -3.54 -0.42 3.04
N LEU A 76 -4.11 0.31 4.01
CA LEU A 76 -3.55 1.58 4.48
C LEU A 76 -2.17 1.39 5.14
N GLN A 77 -2.01 0.35 5.96
CA GLN A 77 -0.71 0.03 6.57
C GLN A 77 0.37 -0.30 5.55
N TYR A 78 0.00 -0.97 4.45
CA TYR A 78 0.90 -1.28 3.35
C TYR A 78 1.26 -0.05 2.49
N LEU A 79 0.28 0.81 2.17
CA LEU A 79 0.48 1.97 1.30
C LEU A 79 1.17 3.15 1.99
N ALA A 80 0.84 3.44 3.26
CA ALA A 80 1.35 4.58 4.01
C ALA A 80 2.89 4.75 4.01
N PRO A 81 3.71 3.69 4.22
CA PRO A 81 5.17 3.83 4.11
C PRO A 81 5.67 3.95 2.67
N ARG A 82 4.86 3.57 1.67
CA ARG A 82 5.25 3.51 0.25
C ARG A 82 5.02 4.83 -0.50
N GLU A 83 3.99 5.60 -0.14
CA GLU A 83 3.72 6.94 -0.71
C GLU A 83 4.87 7.93 -0.50
N ARG A 84 5.62 7.78 0.61
CA ARG A 84 6.80 8.62 0.94
C ARG A 84 7.85 8.64 -0.16
N VAL A 85 7.94 7.59 -0.97
CA VAL A 85 8.99 7.43 -1.98
C VAL A 85 8.60 8.03 -3.32
N VAL A 86 7.30 8.19 -3.60
CA VAL A 86 6.80 8.82 -4.82
C VAL A 86 6.90 10.36 -4.73
N GLY A 87 6.59 10.95 -3.58
CA GLY A 87 6.64 12.41 -3.37
C GLY A 87 8.04 13.02 -3.16
N ALA A 88 9.11 12.22 -3.09
CA ALA A 88 10.46 12.73 -2.87
C ALA A 88 11.07 13.47 -4.08
N LYS A 89 10.41 13.40 -5.26
CA LYS A 89 10.88 14.01 -6.53
C LYS A 89 10.77 15.54 -6.56
N GLU A 90 9.89 16.15 -5.77
CA GLU A 90 9.71 17.62 -5.76
C GLU A 90 10.83 18.38 -5.05
N ARG A 91 11.75 17.69 -4.38
CA ARG A 91 12.76 18.29 -3.49
C ARG A 91 14.00 18.89 -4.18
N ARG A 92 14.10 18.85 -5.51
CA ARG A 92 15.30 19.36 -6.22
C ARG A 92 15.11 20.66 -7.00
N GLY A 93 13.91 21.24 -7.05
CA GLY A 93 13.62 22.49 -7.78
C GLY A 93 13.46 23.71 -6.88
N GLY A 94 14.55 24.48 -6.69
CA GLY A 94 14.64 25.91 -6.36
C GLY A 94 13.51 26.65 -5.62
N GLY A 95 13.79 27.10 -4.38
CA GLY A 95 13.08 28.23 -3.76
C GLY A 95 13.15 28.24 -2.24
N ARG A 96 13.99 29.11 -1.65
CA ARG A 96 14.23 29.22 -0.19
C ARG A 96 12.99 29.63 0.65
N GLY A 97 11.82 29.85 0.04
CA GLY A 97 10.57 30.26 0.70
C GLY A 97 9.39 29.27 0.64
N ALA A 98 9.50 28.15 -0.10
CA ALA A 98 8.36 27.23 -0.31
C ALA A 98 8.33 26.00 0.64
N ARG A 99 9.35 25.82 1.50
CA ARG A 99 9.50 24.61 2.33
C ARG A 99 8.37 24.38 3.31
N GLY A 100 7.86 25.43 3.96
CA GLY A 100 6.83 25.29 5.00
C GLY A 100 5.46 24.86 4.47
N VAL A 101 5.06 25.30 3.28
CA VAL A 101 3.71 25.05 2.75
C VAL A 101 3.59 23.60 2.23
N SER A 102 4.54 23.13 1.43
CA SER A 102 4.56 21.75 0.91
C SER A 102 4.78 20.70 2.01
N GLU A 103 5.67 20.96 2.97
CA GLU A 103 5.87 20.03 4.11
C GLU A 103 4.61 19.90 4.97
N SER A 104 3.89 21.00 5.17
CA SER A 104 2.61 21.01 5.90
C SER A 104 1.54 20.17 5.20
N PHE A 105 1.42 20.24 3.87
CA PHE A 105 0.47 19.42 3.11
C PHE A 105 0.76 17.93 3.24
N HIS A 106 2.02 17.51 3.10
CA HIS A 106 2.40 16.12 3.28
C HIS A 106 2.26 15.62 4.73
N GLU A 107 2.42 16.51 5.70
CA GLU A 107 2.20 16.17 7.11
C GLU A 107 0.72 16.00 7.44
N LEU A 108 -0.14 16.87 6.88
CA LEU A 108 -1.59 16.80 6.98
C LEU A 108 -2.12 15.49 6.38
N GLU A 109 -1.69 15.13 5.17
CA GLU A 109 -2.06 13.88 4.51
C GLU A 109 -1.63 12.65 5.34
N ARG A 110 -0.40 12.67 5.87
CA ARG A 110 0.09 11.62 6.78
C ARG A 110 -0.72 11.53 8.07
N ARG A 111 -1.22 12.67 8.56
CA ARG A 111 -2.07 12.70 9.75
C ARG A 111 -3.43 12.08 9.44
N GLN A 112 -4.04 12.45 8.30
CA GLN A 112 -5.31 11.86 7.85
C GLN A 112 -5.23 10.34 7.70
N VAL A 113 -4.15 9.81 7.09
CA VAL A 113 -3.95 8.36 6.98
C VAL A 113 -3.83 7.69 8.35
N ARG A 114 -3.09 8.30 9.29
CA ARG A 114 -2.96 7.79 10.67
C ARG A 114 -4.27 7.84 11.45
N ASP A 115 -5.03 8.92 11.29
CA ASP A 115 -6.32 9.10 11.92
C ASP A 115 -7.31 8.05 11.40
N ARG A 116 -7.32 7.80 10.07
CA ARG A 116 -8.13 6.74 9.46
C ARG A 116 -7.74 5.34 9.92
N ILE A 117 -6.45 5.04 10.03
CA ILE A 117 -5.98 3.77 10.60
C ILE A 117 -6.51 3.59 12.02
N SER A 118 -6.43 4.65 12.84
CA SER A 118 -6.89 4.62 14.23
C SER A 118 -8.41 4.45 14.33
N GLU A 119 -9.17 5.06 13.42
CA GLU A 119 -10.61 4.89 13.31
C GLU A 119 -10.99 3.44 12.96
N LEU A 120 -10.39 2.89 11.90
CA LEU A 120 -10.64 1.52 11.46
C LEU A 120 -10.32 0.48 12.53
N GLN A 121 -9.24 0.70 13.31
CA GLN A 121 -8.90 -0.15 14.45
C GLN A 121 -10.02 -0.15 15.51
N ARG A 122 -10.56 1.02 15.85
CA ARG A 122 -11.67 1.13 16.82
C ARG A 122 -12.94 0.48 16.30
N GLU A 123 -13.26 0.67 15.02
CA GLU A 123 -14.42 0.03 14.40
C GLU A 123 -14.30 -1.50 14.41
N LEU A 124 -13.10 -2.03 14.13
CA LEU A 124 -12.82 -3.45 14.15
C LEU A 124 -12.96 -4.03 15.57
N ASP A 125 -12.44 -3.34 16.58
CA ASP A 125 -12.58 -3.73 17.99
C ASP A 125 -14.04 -3.77 18.45
N ALA A 126 -14.85 -2.81 17.97
CA ALA A 126 -16.29 -2.78 18.26
C ALA A 126 -17.02 -3.98 17.64
N VAL A 127 -16.73 -4.30 16.37
CA VAL A 127 -17.30 -5.48 15.69
C VAL A 127 -16.88 -6.76 16.41
N HIS A 128 -15.62 -6.87 16.83
CA HIS A 128 -15.14 -8.04 17.58
C HIS A 128 -15.87 -8.21 18.91
N THR A 129 -16.05 -7.12 19.65
CA THR A 129 -16.78 -7.09 20.92
C THR A 129 -18.22 -7.57 20.75
N GLU A 130 -18.93 -7.06 19.73
CA GLU A 130 -20.30 -7.46 19.43
C GLU A 130 -20.43 -8.96 19.15
N GLN A 131 -19.48 -9.53 18.39
CA GLN A 131 -19.47 -10.96 18.10
C GLN A 131 -19.20 -11.82 19.34
N VAL A 132 -18.32 -11.38 20.24
CA VAL A 132 -18.07 -12.07 21.52
C VAL A 132 -19.32 -12.09 22.38
N GLU A 133 -19.99 -10.95 22.53
CA GLU A 133 -21.23 -10.83 23.31
C GLU A 133 -22.36 -11.68 22.71
N ARG A 134 -22.52 -11.69 21.38
CA ARG A 134 -23.48 -12.55 20.69
C ARG A 134 -23.22 -14.04 20.97
N ARG A 135 -21.95 -14.48 20.90
CA ARG A 135 -21.57 -15.88 21.21
C ARG A 135 -21.88 -16.24 22.66
N ARG A 136 -21.56 -15.36 23.62
CA ARG A 136 -21.86 -15.58 25.04
C ARG A 136 -23.35 -15.79 25.30
N ARG A 137 -24.22 -14.96 24.70
CA ARG A 137 -25.68 -15.10 24.81
C ARG A 137 -26.19 -16.44 24.28
N LEU A 138 -25.67 -16.88 23.13
CA LEU A 138 -26.05 -18.19 22.54
C LEU A 138 -25.65 -19.37 23.45
N HIS A 139 -24.52 -19.27 24.17
CA HIS A 139 -24.10 -20.29 25.13
C HIS A 139 -24.92 -20.29 26.43
N GLN A 140 -25.47 -19.16 26.85
CA GLN A 140 -26.32 -19.07 28.05
C GLN A 140 -27.75 -19.56 27.83
N CYS A 141 -28.23 -19.58 26.57
CA CYS A 141 -29.57 -20.08 26.23
C CYS A 141 -29.63 -21.60 25.94
N ARG A 142 -28.54 -22.34 26.16
CA ARG A 142 -28.41 -23.77 25.87
C ARG A 142 -28.11 -24.54 27.15
#